data_AF-A0A0F9EF23-F1
#
_entry.id   AF-A0A0F9EF23-F1
#
_cell.length_a   1.000
_cell.length_b   1.000
_cell.length_c   1.000
_cell.angle_alpha   90.00
_cell.angle_beta   90.00
_cell.angle_gamma   90.00
#
_symmetry.space_group_name_H-M   'P 1'
#
loop_
_entity.id
_entity.type
_entity.pdbx_description
1 polymer ?
#
loop_
_entity_poly.entity_id
_entity_poly.type
_entity_poly.pdbx_seq_one_letter_code
_entity_poly.pdbx_strand_id
1 'polypeptide(L)'
;WKQSIDDRAKLDGLYECIMCACCSTSCPSYWWNGDRYLGPAALLHAYRWIIDSRDEATGERLDELEDPFKLYRCHTIMNCAKTCPKGLNPAAAIANIKKLMVERTV
;
A
#
# COMPACT_ATOMS: atom_id res chain seq x y z
N TRP A 1 21.65 -9.64 10.52
CA TRP A 1 20.25 -9.23 10.35
C TRP A 1 19.35 -10.40 10.67
N LYS A 2 18.83 -10.47 11.90
CA LYS A 2 17.88 -11.51 12.32
C LYS A 2 16.50 -10.85 12.37
N GLN A 3 15.57 -11.35 11.56
CA GLN A 3 14.16 -10.96 11.61
C GLN A 3 13.39 -11.98 12.45
N SER A 4 12.53 -11.52 13.37
CA SER A 4 11.69 -12.42 14.17
C SER A 4 10.61 -13.08 13.30
N ILE A 5 10.06 -14.22 13.75
CA ILE A 5 8.94 -14.88 13.05
C ILE A 5 7.74 -13.95 12.97
N ASP A 6 7.44 -13.25 14.07
CA ASP A 6 6.31 -12.32 14.16
C ASP A 6 6.47 -11.14 13.20
N ASP A 7 7.67 -10.59 13.04
CA ASP A 7 7.92 -9.51 12.06
C ASP A 7 7.80 -10.01 10.63
N ARG A 8 8.31 -11.22 10.34
CA ARG A 8 8.20 -11.81 9.01
C ARG A 8 6.74 -12.09 8.64
N ALA A 9 5.92 -12.52 9.59
CA ALA A 9 4.50 -12.83 9.36
C ALA A 9 3.70 -11.59 8.93
N LYS A 10 4.10 -10.38 9.35
CA LYS A 10 3.46 -9.12 8.91
C LYS A 10 3.55 -8.90 7.39
N LEU A 11 4.50 -9.55 6.71
CA LEU A 11 4.68 -9.43 5.26
C LEU A 11 3.74 -10.35 4.47
N ASP A 12 3.17 -11.38 5.10
CA ASP A 12 2.24 -12.30 4.45
C ASP A 12 0.99 -11.55 3.98
N GLY A 13 0.56 -11.82 2.74
CA GLY A 13 -0.50 -11.07 2.07
C GLY A 13 -0.05 -9.78 1.38
N LEU A 14 1.26 -9.45 1.42
CA LEU A 14 1.84 -8.29 0.75
C LEU A 14 2.85 -8.68 -0.34
N TYR A 15 3.83 -9.53 -0.03
CA TYR A 15 4.90 -9.87 -0.98
C TYR A 15 4.45 -10.83 -2.10
N GLU A 16 3.30 -11.48 -1.95
CA GLU A 16 2.71 -12.41 -2.91
C GLU A 16 2.05 -11.70 -4.11
N CYS A 17 2.07 -10.36 -4.11
CA CYS A 17 1.62 -9.56 -5.24
C CYS A 17 2.46 -9.87 -6.49
N ILE A 18 1.77 -10.18 -7.58
CA ILE A 18 2.38 -10.56 -8.86
C ILE A 18 2.45 -9.40 -9.86
N MET A 19 2.20 -8.16 -9.41
CA MET A 19 2.25 -6.96 -10.25
C MET A 19 1.43 -7.03 -11.55
N CYS A 20 0.28 -7.73 -11.53
CA CYS A 20 -0.60 -7.89 -12.69
C CYS A 20 -1.47 -6.66 -13.03
N ALA A 21 -1.42 -5.61 -12.21
CA ALA A 21 -2.21 -4.38 -12.32
C ALA A 21 -3.76 -4.50 -12.23
N CYS A 22 -4.35 -5.70 -12.12
CA CYS A 22 -5.82 -5.88 -12.04
C CYS A 22 -6.50 -4.99 -11.00
N CYS A 23 -5.88 -4.86 -9.81
CA CYS A 23 -6.43 -4.03 -8.74
C CYS A 23 -6.38 -2.52 -9.05
N SER A 24 -5.35 -2.06 -9.78
CA SER A 24 -5.22 -0.65 -10.17
C SER A 24 -6.18 -0.32 -11.31
N THR A 25 -6.27 -1.18 -12.32
CA THR A 25 -7.17 -0.99 -13.47
C THR A 25 -8.65 -1.21 -13.13
N SER A 26 -8.98 -1.72 -11.94
CA SER A 26 -10.37 -1.77 -11.44
C SER A 26 -10.76 -0.58 -10.55
N CYS A 27 -9.82 0.30 -10.19
CA CYS A 27 -10.02 1.38 -9.23
C CYS A 27 -10.45 2.68 -9.94
N PRO A 28 -11.66 3.22 -9.68
CA PRO A 28 -12.10 4.47 -10.30
C PRO A 28 -11.19 5.67 -10.02
N SER A 29 -10.63 5.78 -8.82
CA SER A 29 -9.67 6.86 -8.51
C SER A 29 -8.43 6.80 -9.40
N TYR A 30 -8.01 5.61 -9.80
CA TYR A 30 -6.87 5.39 -10.70
C TYR A 30 -7.22 5.67 -12.16
N TRP A 31 -8.47 5.46 -12.57
CA TRP A 31 -8.93 5.85 -13.91
C TRP A 31 -8.84 7.36 -14.13
N TRP A 32 -9.21 8.15 -13.12
CA TRP A 32 -9.29 9.59 -13.24
C TRP A 32 -8.00 10.34 -12.92
N ASN A 33 -7.10 9.74 -12.14
CA ASN A 33 -5.89 10.40 -11.64
C ASN A 33 -4.66 9.50 -11.69
N GLY A 34 -4.59 8.53 -12.60
CA GLY A 34 -3.51 7.51 -12.64
C GLY A 34 -2.11 8.08 -12.92
N ASP A 35 -2.02 9.32 -13.38
CA ASP A 35 -0.80 10.10 -13.54
C ASP A 35 -0.21 10.61 -12.21
N ARG A 36 -1.04 10.72 -11.16
CA ARG A 36 -0.63 11.28 -9.85
C ARG A 36 -0.93 10.35 -8.66
N TYR A 37 -2.03 9.62 -8.72
CA TYR A 37 -2.39 8.59 -7.74
C TYR A 37 -1.66 7.30 -8.08
N LEU A 38 -0.85 6.82 -7.14
CA LEU A 38 0.01 5.65 -7.36
C LEU A 38 -0.78 4.35 -7.62
N GLY A 39 -2.00 4.28 -7.11
CA GLY A 39 -2.87 3.12 -7.27
C GLY A 39 -2.60 2.00 -6.26
N PRO A 40 -3.54 1.05 -6.13
CA PRO A 40 -3.52 0.02 -5.11
C PRO A 40 -2.36 -0.98 -5.23
N ALA A 41 -1.92 -1.33 -6.45
CA ALA A 41 -0.78 -2.24 -6.61
C ALA A 41 0.51 -1.64 -6.03
N ALA A 42 0.82 -0.39 -6.40
CA ALA A 42 2.00 0.32 -5.93
C ALA A 42 1.94 0.58 -4.42
N LEU A 43 0.78 1.00 -3.89
CA LEU A 43 0.62 1.28 -2.46
C LEU A 43 0.67 0.01 -1.58
N LEU A 44 0.21 -1.15 -2.07
CA LEU A 44 0.42 -2.43 -1.39
C LEU A 44 1.92 -2.74 -1.26
N HIS A 45 2.68 -2.54 -2.34
CA HIS A 45 4.13 -2.73 -2.32
C HIS A 45 4.88 -1.69 -1.49
N ALA A 46 4.40 -0.44 -1.45
CA ALA A 46 4.94 0.59 -0.57
C ALA A 46 4.76 0.16 0.89
N TYR A 47 3.55 -0.29 1.26
CA TYR A 47 3.27 -0.79 2.60
C TYR A 47 4.17 -1.98 2.98
N ARG A 48 4.39 -2.93 2.06
CA ARG A 48 5.31 -4.06 2.24
C ARG A 48 6.71 -3.65 2.67
N TRP A 49 7.22 -2.51 2.20
CA TRP A 49 8.53 -2.00 2.62
C TRP A 49 8.46 -1.17 3.90
N ILE A 50 7.43 -0.34 4.04
CA ILE A 50 7.20 0.51 5.22
C ILE A 50 7.19 -0.32 6.51
N ILE A 51 6.65 -1.54 6.48
CA ILE A 51 6.50 -2.40 7.67
C ILE A 51 7.51 -3.56 7.76
N ASP A 52 8.44 -3.68 6.83
CA ASP A 52 9.50 -4.68 6.93
C ASP A 52 10.48 -4.25 8.03
N SER A 53 10.61 -5.03 9.11
CA SER A 53 11.46 -4.68 10.27
C SER A 53 12.96 -4.53 9.96
N ARG A 54 13.33 -4.87 8.74
CA ARG A 54 14.67 -4.76 8.17
C ARG A 54 14.86 -3.44 7.41
N ASP A 55 13.79 -2.77 6.99
CA ASP A 55 13.91 -1.52 6.24
C ASP A 55 14.10 -0.35 7.22
N GLU A 56 15.19 0.40 7.04
CA GLU A 56 15.51 1.56 7.89
C GLU A 56 14.99 2.88 7.28
N ALA A 57 14.37 2.84 6.10
CA ALA A 57 13.94 4.00 5.32
C ALA A 57 12.43 4.32 5.48
N THR A 58 11.78 3.84 6.54
CA THR A 58 10.34 4.06 6.77
C THR A 58 9.96 5.54 6.72
N GLY A 59 10.75 6.42 7.33
CA GLY A 59 10.50 7.87 7.35
C GLY A 59 10.48 8.48 5.94
N GLU A 60 11.52 8.20 5.15
CA GLU A 60 11.67 8.66 3.76
C GLU A 60 10.54 8.13 2.85
N ARG A 61 10.15 6.86 3.06
CA ARG A 61 9.03 6.26 2.31
C ARG A 61 7.69 6.91 2.59
N LEU A 62 7.46 7.33 3.84
CA LEU A 62 6.25 8.07 4.21
C LEU A 62 6.29 9.50 3.67
N ASP A 63 7.46 10.16 3.64
CA ASP A 63 7.64 11.48 3.03
C ASP A 63 7.29 11.46 1.53
N GLU A 64 7.70 10.41 0.83
CA GLU A 64 7.35 10.22 -0.57
C GLU A 64 5.84 10.08 -0.82
N LEU A 65 5.05 9.73 0.19
CA LEU A 65 3.59 9.61 0.12
C LEU A 65 2.86 10.86 0.62
N GLU A 66 3.58 11.85 1.15
CA GLU A 66 3.04 13.12 1.64
C GLU A 66 2.69 14.07 0.48
N ASP A 67 1.69 13.68 -0.31
CA ASP A 67 1.14 14.45 -1.42
C ASP A 67 -0.39 14.23 -1.52
N PRO A 68 -1.20 15.26 -1.85
CA PRO A 68 -2.66 15.15 -1.90
C PRO A 68 -3.21 14.10 -2.88
N PHE A 69 -2.38 13.59 -3.80
CA PHE A 69 -2.76 12.64 -4.84
C PHE A 69 -2.17 11.25 -4.62
N LYS A 70 -0.86 11.14 -4.35
CA LYS A 70 -0.12 9.86 -4.33
C LYS A 70 -0.82 8.78 -3.48
N LEU A 71 -1.30 9.16 -2.29
CA LEU A 71 -2.00 8.26 -1.35
C LEU A 71 -3.50 8.60 -1.21
N TYR A 72 -3.83 9.89 -1.12
CA TYR A 72 -5.13 10.34 -0.60
C TYR A 72 -6.29 10.31 -1.61
N ARG A 73 -6.08 9.90 -2.87
CA ARG A 73 -7.19 9.61 -3.81
C ARG A 73 -7.89 8.27 -3.55
N CYS A 74 -7.40 7.45 -2.62
CA CYS A 74 -8.11 6.25 -2.21
C CYS A 74 -9.33 6.61 -1.34
N HIS A 75 -10.54 6.42 -1.88
CA HIS A 75 -11.82 6.66 -1.20
C HIS A 75 -12.51 5.34 -0.77
N THR A 76 -11.74 4.29 -0.50
CA THR A 76 -12.25 3.03 0.06
C THR A 76 -13.36 2.39 -0.79
N ILE A 77 -13.21 2.42 -2.13
CA ILE A 77 -14.16 1.83 -3.09
C ILE A 77 -14.13 0.28 -3.07
N MET A 78 -13.03 -0.31 -2.60
CA MET A 78 -12.83 -1.76 -2.40
C MET A 78 -12.78 -2.66 -3.66
N ASN A 79 -12.93 -2.12 -4.86
CA ASN A 79 -12.75 -2.89 -6.12
C ASN A 79 -11.40 -3.63 -6.18
N CYS A 80 -10.35 -3.01 -5.66
CA CYS A 80 -9.00 -3.57 -5.66
C CYS A 80 -8.89 -4.89 -4.89
N ALA A 81 -9.52 -4.99 -3.72
CA ALA A 81 -9.55 -6.21 -2.92
C ALA A 81 -10.45 -7.28 -3.59
N LYS A 82 -11.61 -6.86 -4.12
CA LYS A 82 -12.55 -7.78 -4.78
C LYS A 82 -11.98 -8.44 -6.04
N THR A 83 -11.18 -7.73 -6.83
CA THR A 83 -10.68 -8.23 -8.11
C THR A 83 -9.33 -8.94 -8.04
N CYS A 84 -8.65 -8.94 -6.89
CA CYS A 84 -7.29 -9.44 -6.81
C CYS A 84 -7.27 -10.96 -7.07
N PRO A 85 -6.59 -11.46 -8.12
CA PRO A 85 -6.59 -12.89 -8.44
C PRO A 85 -5.82 -13.73 -7.41
N LYS A 86 -5.04 -13.08 -6.55
CA LYS A 86 -4.29 -13.69 -5.44
C LYS A 86 -5.02 -13.57 -4.09
N GLY A 87 -6.20 -12.96 -4.05
CA GLY A 87 -6.96 -12.78 -2.80
C GLY A 87 -6.33 -11.80 -1.81
N LEU A 88 -5.42 -10.92 -2.27
CA LEU A 88 -4.76 -9.93 -1.41
C LEU A 88 -5.70 -8.75 -1.12
N ASN A 89 -5.39 -7.97 -0.08
CA ASN A 89 -6.19 -6.82 0.32
C ASN A 89 -5.42 -5.49 0.24
N PRO A 90 -5.27 -4.90 -0.97
CA PRO A 90 -4.64 -3.58 -1.13
C PRO A 90 -5.34 -2.45 -0.36
N ALA A 91 -6.67 -2.55 -0.18
CA ALA A 91 -7.41 -1.51 0.55
C ALA A 91 -7.00 -1.45 2.03
N ALA A 92 -6.82 -2.61 2.67
CA ALA A 92 -6.33 -2.68 4.05
C ALA A 92 -4.91 -2.13 4.18
N ALA A 93 -4.01 -2.46 3.24
CA ALA A 93 -2.66 -1.91 3.21
C ALA A 93 -2.66 -0.37 3.10
N ILE A 94 -3.47 0.19 2.20
CA ILE A 94 -3.61 1.65 2.05
C ILE A 94 -4.15 2.29 3.34
N ALA A 95 -5.11 1.66 4.01
CA ALA A 95 -5.64 2.15 5.28
C ALA A 95 -4.57 2.19 6.37
N ASN A 96 -3.71 1.16 6.44
CA ASN A 96 -2.60 1.14 7.39
C ASN A 96 -1.54 2.21 7.09
N ILE A 97 -1.23 2.46 5.81
CA ILE A 97 -0.36 3.61 5.45
C ILE A 97 -0.98 4.91 5.97
N LYS A 98 -2.27 5.17 5.70
CA LYS A 98 -2.94 6.39 6.19
C LYS A 98 -2.89 6.53 7.71
N LYS A 99 -3.02 5.41 8.43
CA LYS A 99 -2.89 5.39 9.89
C LYS A 99 -1.49 5.83 10.32
N LEU A 100 -0.43 5.28 9.71
CA LEU A 100 0.95 5.67 9.98
C LEU A 100 1.22 7.16 9.66
N MET A 101 0.63 7.69 8.58
CA MET A 101 0.73 9.12 8.26
C MET A 101 0.12 10.01 9.37
N VAL A 102 -1.03 9.61 9.92
CA VAL A 102 -1.67 10.33 11.02
C VAL A 102 -0.86 10.21 12.31
N GLU A 103 -0.40 9.00 12.65
CA GLU A 103 0.44 8.76 13.85
C GLU A 103 1.76 9.54 13.83
N ARG A 104 2.28 9.87 12.64
CA ARG A 104 3.49 10.70 12.48
C ARG A 104 3.22 12.20 12.69
N THR A 105 1.98 12.65 12.51
CA THR A 105 1.60 14.06 12.60
C THR A 105 1.19 14.48 14.03
N VAL A 106 0.81 13.51 14.88
CA VAL A 106 0.41 13.70 16.28
C VAL A 106 1.61 13.54 17.20
#